data_AF-A0A938WAH2-F1
#
_entry.id   AF-A0A938WAH2-F1
#
_cell.length_a   1.000
_cell.length_b   1.000
_cell.length_c   1.000
_cell.angle_alpha   90.00
_cell.angle_beta   90.00
_cell.angle_gamma   90.00
#
_symmetry.space_group_name_H-M   'P 1'
#
loop_
_entity.id
_entity.type
_entity.pdbx_description
1 polymer ?
#
loop_
_entity_poly.entity_id
_entity_poly.type
_entity_poly.pdbx_seq_one_letter_code
_entity_poly.pdbx_strand_id
1 'polypeptide(L)'
;MNRIASLAAAALLTCTAASVAPAARADDDAKINARAAAWATACKNRVAVTYPKSTMADISVELGATLKQSIDAGQITLKDVQKYGLSYNWTFKKHSGYCNTDGQGNVTEFVKAQ
;
A
#
# COMPACT_ATOMS: atom_id res chain seq x y z
N MET A 1 -14.97 -72.75 -10.58
CA MET A 1 -14.59 -71.50 -9.88
C MET A 1 -14.48 -70.39 -10.91
N ASN A 2 -15.17 -69.29 -10.64
CA ASN A 2 -15.67 -68.30 -11.60
C ASN A 2 -14.61 -67.30 -12.07
N ARG A 3 -14.87 -66.77 -13.27
CA ARG A 3 -14.06 -65.85 -14.04
C ARG A 3 -14.44 -64.38 -13.81
N ILE A 4 -13.55 -63.51 -14.31
CA ILE A 4 -13.77 -62.17 -14.89
C ILE A 4 -13.69 -60.95 -13.95
N ALA A 5 -12.80 -60.07 -14.38
CA ALA A 5 -12.51 -58.71 -13.96
C ALA A 5 -13.71 -57.76 -13.97
N SER A 6 -13.63 -56.68 -13.21
CA SER A 6 -14.25 -55.39 -13.57
C SER A 6 -13.49 -54.24 -12.93
N LEU A 7 -13.03 -53.36 -13.82
CA LEU A 7 -12.54 -52.02 -13.55
C LEU A 7 -13.64 -51.19 -12.90
N ALA A 8 -13.32 -50.43 -11.85
CA ALA A 8 -14.12 -49.29 -11.42
C ALA A 8 -13.20 -48.08 -11.30
N ALA A 9 -13.22 -47.27 -12.36
CA ALA A 9 -12.70 -45.92 -12.35
C ALA A 9 -13.43 -45.10 -11.27
N ALA A 10 -12.70 -44.59 -10.29
CA ALA A 10 -13.16 -43.51 -9.44
C ALA A 10 -12.31 -42.29 -9.77
N ALA A 11 -12.85 -41.46 -10.66
CA ALA A 11 -12.35 -40.12 -10.92
C ALA A 11 -12.36 -39.33 -9.61
N LEU A 12 -11.18 -39.11 -9.03
CA LEU A 12 -11.01 -38.12 -7.99
C LEU A 12 -11.18 -36.75 -8.65
N LEU A 13 -12.32 -36.13 -8.37
CA LEU A 13 -12.64 -34.74 -8.71
C LEU A 13 -11.43 -33.86 -8.35
N THR A 14 -10.70 -33.41 -9.36
CA THR A 14 -9.87 -32.22 -9.25
C THR A 14 -10.82 -31.04 -9.14
N CYS A 15 -11.20 -30.69 -7.91
CA CYS A 15 -11.68 -29.36 -7.60
C CYS A 15 -10.50 -28.39 -7.78
N THR A 16 -10.24 -28.00 -9.03
CA THR A 16 -9.52 -26.75 -9.31
C THR A 16 -10.41 -25.61 -8.87
N ALA A 17 -10.43 -25.34 -7.56
CA ALA A 17 -10.81 -24.05 -7.05
C ALA A 17 -9.81 -23.06 -7.64
N ALA A 18 -10.21 -22.39 -8.73
CA ALA A 18 -9.46 -21.28 -9.29
C ALA A 18 -9.37 -20.19 -8.23
N SER A 19 -8.30 -20.21 -7.45
CA SER A 19 -7.90 -19.13 -6.55
C SER A 19 -7.43 -17.97 -7.44
N VAL A 20 -8.36 -17.22 -8.00
CA VAL A 20 -8.12 -15.95 -8.73
C VAL A 20 -7.80 -14.78 -7.77
N ALA A 21 -7.84 -15.02 -6.46
CA ALA A 21 -7.64 -14.00 -5.42
C ALA A 21 -6.18 -13.51 -5.23
N PRO A 22 -5.11 -14.32 -5.35
CA PRO A 22 -3.75 -13.86 -5.01
C PRO A 22 -3.21 -12.83 -5.99
N ALA A 23 -3.51 -12.98 -7.29
CA ALA A 23 -2.98 -12.11 -8.34
C ALA A 23 -3.62 -10.72 -8.32
N ALA A 24 -4.94 -10.64 -8.10
CA ALA A 24 -5.64 -9.35 -8.00
C ALA A 24 -5.19 -8.56 -6.76
N ARG A 25 -4.98 -9.23 -5.62
CA ARG A 25 -4.43 -8.61 -4.40
C ARG A 25 -3.01 -8.09 -4.61
N ALA A 26 -2.14 -8.87 -5.25
CA ALA A 26 -0.77 -8.42 -5.53
C ALA A 26 -0.72 -7.20 -6.47
N ASP A 27 -1.59 -7.14 -7.48
CA ASP A 27 -1.71 -6.00 -8.38
C ASP A 27 -2.21 -4.73 -7.65
N ASP A 28 -3.23 -4.86 -6.80
CA ASP A 28 -3.71 -3.75 -5.99
C ASP A 28 -2.66 -3.26 -4.98
N ASP A 29 -1.95 -4.16 -4.31
CA ASP A 29 -0.87 -3.81 -3.38
C ASP A 29 0.27 -3.07 -4.11
N ALA A 30 0.63 -3.51 -5.33
CA ALA A 30 1.61 -2.82 -6.17
C ALA A 30 1.14 -1.40 -6.56
N LYS A 31 -0.14 -1.24 -6.90
CA LYS A 31 -0.74 0.07 -7.22
C LYS A 31 -0.77 1.00 -6.01
N ILE A 32 -1.11 0.48 -4.83
CA ILE A 32 -1.09 1.24 -3.57
C ILE A 32 0.34 1.70 -3.27
N ASN A 33 1.32 0.80 -3.35
CA ASN A 33 2.72 1.13 -3.10
C ASN A 33 3.27 2.17 -4.08
N ALA A 34 2.93 2.05 -5.37
CA ALA A 34 3.31 3.04 -6.39
C ALA A 34 2.73 4.43 -6.09
N ARG A 35 1.44 4.50 -5.71
CA ARG A 35 0.80 5.75 -5.29
C ARG A 35 1.42 6.31 -4.03
N ALA A 36 1.67 5.46 -3.04
CA ALA A 36 2.28 5.86 -1.78
C ALA A 36 3.64 6.53 -2.00
N ALA A 37 4.49 5.96 -2.86
CA ALA A 37 5.77 6.53 -3.21
C ALA A 37 5.65 7.87 -3.98
N ALA A 38 4.73 7.93 -4.95
CA ALA A 38 4.49 9.16 -5.71
C ALA A 38 4.01 10.31 -4.80
N TRP A 39 3.05 10.05 -3.93
CA TRP A 39 2.45 11.06 -3.05
C TRP A 39 3.36 11.44 -1.88
N ALA A 40 4.24 10.54 -1.42
CA ALA A 40 5.32 10.88 -0.48
C ALA A 40 6.21 12.00 -1.03
N THR A 41 6.43 12.05 -2.35
CA THR A 41 7.21 13.13 -3.00
C THR A 41 6.51 14.48 -2.87
N ALA A 42 5.17 14.53 -2.92
CA ALA A 42 4.41 15.77 -2.70
C ALA A 42 4.60 16.29 -1.27
N CYS A 43 4.53 15.41 -0.27
CA CYS A 43 4.84 15.75 1.12
C CYS A 43 6.29 16.19 1.30
N LYS A 44 7.24 15.51 0.65
CA LYS A 44 8.67 15.85 0.68
C LYS A 44 8.94 17.23 0.10
N ASN A 45 8.30 17.56 -1.03
CA ASN A 45 8.35 18.90 -1.62
C ASN A 45 7.77 19.96 -0.67
N ARG A 46 6.68 19.64 0.05
CA ARG A 46 6.12 20.56 1.05
C ARG A 46 7.09 20.82 2.21
N VAL A 47 7.82 19.80 2.68
CA VAL A 47 8.89 19.98 3.66
C VAL A 47 9.97 20.92 3.10
N ALA A 48 10.40 20.71 1.86
CA ALA A 48 11.43 21.54 1.23
C ALA A 48 11.02 23.01 1.08
N VAL A 49 9.76 23.29 0.75
CA VAL A 49 9.21 24.65 0.73
C VAL A 49 9.18 25.26 2.13
N THR A 50 8.87 24.46 3.15
CA THR A 50 8.82 24.91 4.55
C THR A 50 10.21 25.19 5.14
N TYR A 51 11.21 24.41 4.72
CA TYR A 51 12.59 24.52 5.18
C TYR A 51 13.52 24.80 3.99
N PRO A 52 13.66 26.05 3.52
CA PRO A 52 14.34 26.38 2.27
C PRO A 52 15.85 26.06 2.22
N LYS A 53 16.44 25.64 3.35
CA LYS A 53 17.83 25.15 3.43
C LYS A 53 17.94 23.61 3.46
N SER A 54 16.82 22.90 3.31
CA SER A 54 16.83 21.44 3.23
C SER A 54 17.26 20.99 1.84
N THR A 55 18.03 19.91 1.76
CA THR A 55 18.13 19.14 0.52
C THR A 55 17.09 18.04 0.51
N MET A 56 16.72 17.55 -0.68
CA MET A 56 15.84 16.39 -0.78
C MET A 56 16.46 15.13 -0.14
N ALA A 57 17.78 15.05 0.02
CA ALA A 57 18.42 13.93 0.71
C ALA A 57 18.20 13.98 2.23
N ASP A 58 18.02 15.17 2.81
CA ASP A 58 17.88 15.37 4.27
C ASP A 58 16.45 15.13 4.78
N ILE A 59 15.49 14.95 3.88
CA ILE A 59 14.07 14.81 4.22
C ILE A 59 13.68 13.33 4.09
N SER A 60 13.25 12.72 5.20
CA SER A 60 12.53 11.44 5.15
C SER A 60 11.02 11.68 5.14
N VAL A 61 10.32 10.93 4.30
CA VAL A 61 8.86 10.87 4.29
C VAL A 61 8.47 9.40 4.19
N GLU A 62 7.73 8.94 5.18
CA GLU A 62 7.36 7.54 5.33
C GLU A 62 5.87 7.46 5.61
N LEU A 63 5.21 6.41 5.11
CA LEU A 63 3.83 6.15 5.51
C LEU A 63 3.76 5.97 7.03
N GLY A 64 2.67 6.44 7.64
CA GLY A 64 2.40 6.14 9.05
C GLY A 64 2.47 4.63 9.27
N ALA A 65 3.20 4.18 10.31
CA ALA A 65 3.48 2.75 10.52
C ALA A 65 2.19 1.90 10.57
N THR A 66 1.15 2.40 11.25
CA THR A 66 -0.16 1.75 11.30
C THR A 66 -0.84 1.67 9.94
N LEU A 67 -0.75 2.73 9.12
CA LEU A 67 -1.31 2.74 7.77
C LEU A 67 -0.60 1.73 6.86
N LYS A 68 0.74 1.65 6.95
CA LYS A 68 1.53 0.65 6.23
C LYS A 68 1.09 -0.77 6.61
N GLN A 69 0.92 -1.05 7.90
CA GLN A 69 0.45 -2.35 8.38
C GLN A 69 -0.96 -2.68 7.88
N SER A 70 -1.89 -1.72 7.88
CA SER A 70 -3.25 -1.95 7.38
C SER A 70 -3.29 -2.14 5.86
N ILE A 71 -2.40 -1.50 5.10
CA ILE A 71 -2.22 -1.77 3.65
C ILE A 71 -1.71 -3.20 3.45
N ASP A 72 -0.64 -3.58 4.16
CA ASP A 72 -0.03 -4.91 4.01
C ASP A 72 -0.99 -6.04 4.45
N ALA A 73 -1.84 -5.78 5.44
CA ALA A 73 -2.90 -6.69 5.86
C ALA A 73 -4.09 -6.75 4.88
N GLY A 74 -4.16 -5.85 3.89
CA GLY A 74 -5.28 -5.70 2.96
C GLY A 74 -6.55 -5.12 3.57
N GLN A 75 -6.44 -4.46 4.72
CA GLN A 75 -7.56 -3.76 5.37
C GLN A 75 -7.85 -2.41 4.70
N ILE A 76 -6.83 -1.81 4.10
CA ILE A 76 -6.94 -0.61 3.26
C ILE A 76 -6.86 -1.05 1.81
N THR A 77 -7.94 -0.82 1.07
CA THR A 77 -8.01 -1.17 -0.36
C THR A 77 -7.52 -0.02 -1.23
N LEU A 78 -7.22 -0.31 -2.51
CA LEU A 78 -6.88 0.72 -3.49
C LEU A 78 -8.00 1.78 -3.61
N LYS A 79 -9.27 1.37 -3.48
CA LYS A 79 -10.43 2.26 -3.49
C LYS A 79 -10.43 3.21 -2.28
N ASP A 80 -10.04 2.72 -1.11
CA ASP A 80 -9.95 3.56 0.09
C ASP A 80 -8.85 4.60 -0.06
N VAL A 81 -7.68 4.19 -0.57
CA VAL A 81 -6.56 5.10 -0.88
C VAL A 81 -6.97 6.17 -1.90
N GLN A 82 -7.70 5.78 -2.95
CA GLN A 82 -8.23 6.71 -3.96
C GLN A 82 -9.29 7.67 -3.44
N LYS A 83 -9.96 7.32 -2.34
CA LYS A 83 -11.04 8.13 -1.76
C LYS A 83 -10.53 9.06 -0.67
N TYR A 84 -9.72 8.53 0.26
CA TYR A 84 -9.31 9.20 1.48
C TYR A 84 -7.87 9.70 1.45
N GLY A 85 -7.06 9.20 0.52
CA GLY A 85 -5.64 9.53 0.44
C GLY A 85 -4.79 8.76 1.45
N LEU A 86 -3.63 9.32 1.81
CA LEU A 86 -2.64 8.68 2.66
C LEU A 86 -2.04 9.67 3.67
N SER A 87 -1.65 9.13 4.83
CA SER A 87 -0.99 9.88 5.90
C SER A 87 0.47 9.47 5.99
N TYR A 88 1.34 10.48 6.01
CA TYR A 88 2.78 10.33 6.07
C TYR A 88 3.35 11.01 7.30
N ASN A 89 4.35 10.39 7.90
CA ASN A 89 5.26 11.07 8.79
C ASN A 89 6.40 11.66 7.98
N TRP A 90 6.85 12.86 8.35
CA TRP A 90 8.04 13.45 7.76
C TRP A 90 9.04 13.84 8.84
N THR A 91 10.32 13.79 8.49
CA THR A 91 11.42 14.23 9.34
C THR A 91 12.42 15.03 8.51
N PHE A 92 12.98 16.07 9.13
CA PHE A 92 14.08 16.86 8.58
C PHE A 92 14.96 17.34 9.75
N LYS A 93 16.16 16.78 9.87
CA LYS A 93 17.08 17.05 11.00
C LYS A 93 16.36 16.84 12.34
N LYS A 94 16.19 17.91 13.13
CA LYS A 94 15.51 17.90 14.43
C LYS A 94 14.00 18.21 14.35
N HIS A 95 13.48 18.38 13.15
CA HIS A 95 12.07 18.69 12.92
C HIS A 95 11.35 17.43 12.45
N SER A 96 10.10 17.29 12.86
CA SER A 96 9.24 16.21 12.40
C SER A 96 7.80 16.68 12.35
N GLY A 97 6.93 15.81 11.85
CA GLY A 97 5.51 16.05 11.83
C GLY A 97 4.82 15.07 10.91
N TYR A 98 3.61 15.44 10.48
CA TYR A 98 2.85 14.64 9.53
C TYR A 98 2.36 15.47 8.36
N CYS A 99 2.06 14.75 7.29
CA CYS A 99 1.53 15.28 6.04
C CYS A 99 0.45 14.34 5.53
N ASN A 100 -0.74 14.86 5.26
CA ASN A 100 -1.84 14.11 4.69
C ASN A 100 -2.01 14.52 3.23
N THR A 101 -2.30 13.54 2.37
CA THR A 101 -2.70 13.75 0.99
C THR A 101 -4.15 13.36 0.78
N ASP A 102 -4.81 13.93 -0.21
CA ASP A 102 -6.09 13.42 -0.72
C ASP A 102 -5.88 12.19 -1.62
N GLY A 103 -6.98 11.64 -2.15
CA GLY A 103 -6.97 10.49 -3.07
C GLY A 103 -6.37 10.76 -4.46
N GLN A 104 -5.92 11.99 -4.72
CA GLN A 104 -5.22 12.42 -5.93
C GLN A 104 -3.73 12.70 -5.65
N GLY A 105 -3.31 12.69 -4.39
CA GLY A 105 -1.94 12.96 -3.97
C GLY A 105 -1.64 14.42 -3.66
N ASN A 106 -2.65 15.29 -3.62
CA ASN A 106 -2.46 16.69 -3.21
C ASN A 106 -2.35 16.77 -1.69
N VAL A 107 -1.40 17.56 -1.19
CA VAL A 107 -1.24 17.78 0.26
C VAL A 107 -2.44 18.58 0.79
N THR A 108 -3.23 17.97 1.65
CA THR A 108 -4.40 18.58 2.30
C THR A 108 -4.07 19.11 3.69
N GLU A 109 -3.11 18.50 4.37
CA GLU A 109 -2.70 18.89 5.71
C GLU A 109 -1.19 18.72 5.86
N PHE A 110 -0.55 19.69 6.52
CA PHE A 110 0.87 19.64 6.82
C PHE A 110 1.12 20.23 8.21
N VAL A 111 1.50 19.39 9.15
CA VAL A 111 1.68 19.76 10.55
C VAL A 111 3.11 19.51 10.98
N LYS A 112 3.62 20.43 11.80
CA LYS A 112 4.92 20.33 12.47
C LYS A 112 4.69 19.83 13.89
N ALA A 113 5.25 18.68 14.22
CA ALA A 113 5.43 18.29 15.61
C ALA A 113 6.65 19.06 16.13
N GLN A 114 6.48 19.73 17.27
CA GLN A 114 7.56 20.49 17.92
C GLN A 114 8.54 19.54 18.61
#